data_AF-A0ABD0LUD0-F1
#
_entry.id   AF-A0ABD0LUD0-F1
#
_cell.length_a   1.000
_cell.length_b   1.000
_cell.length_c   1.000
_cell.angle_alpha   90.00
_cell.angle_beta   90.00
_cell.angle_gamma   90.00
#
_symmetry.space_group_name_H-M   'P 1'
#
loop_
_entity.id
_entity.type
_entity.pdbx_description
1 polymer ?
#
loop_
_entity_poly.entity_id
_entity_poly.type
_entity_poly.pdbx_seq_one_letter_code
_entity_poly.pdbx_strand_id
1 'polypeptide(L)'
;MHLPADLNGFKPYAESPHAMSECIPGERTLDSVMKEHPGELINTGSPNFVCTVLPTHWRSNKTLPITFKVVCLGEVKDGTKVSITAGNDENFCSEIRNHVAYMKNRVAKFNDLRFVGRSGRGE
;
A
#
# COMPACT_ATOMS: atom_id res chain seq x y z
N MET A 1 36.22 1.70 56.10
CA MET A 1 35.29 0.57 55.89
C MET A 1 34.94 0.56 54.40
N HIS A 2 35.68 -0.23 53.63
CA HIS A 2 35.48 -0.42 52.19
C HIS A 2 34.78 -1.78 52.03
N LEU A 3 33.66 -1.83 51.31
CA LEU A 3 33.02 -3.06 50.86
C LEU A 3 32.84 -2.95 49.33
N PRO A 4 33.30 -3.93 48.53
CA PRO A 4 33.06 -4.01 47.10
C PRO A 4 31.92 -4.99 46.75
N ALA A 5 31.27 -4.79 45.60
CA ALA A 5 30.53 -5.76 44.76
C ALA A 5 29.78 -4.95 43.68
N ASP A 6 30.22 -4.93 42.43
CA ASP A 6 30.04 -5.94 41.36
C ASP A 6 28.72 -5.78 40.57
N LEU A 7 28.92 -5.60 39.25
CA LEU A 7 28.16 -6.17 38.13
C LEU A 7 26.64 -5.91 38.06
N ASN A 8 26.25 -4.95 37.22
CA ASN A 8 25.41 -5.20 36.03
C ASN A 8 25.04 -3.89 35.32
N GLY A 9 25.64 -3.68 34.15
CA GLY A 9 25.34 -2.58 33.24
C GLY A 9 23.98 -2.73 32.55
N PHE A 10 22.89 -2.43 33.25
CA PHE A 10 21.58 -2.22 32.64
C PHE A 10 21.24 -0.73 32.63
N LYS A 11 21.35 -0.10 31.46
CA LYS A 11 20.65 1.15 31.14
C LYS A 11 19.43 0.77 30.28
N PRO A 12 18.18 0.96 30.74
CA PRO A 12 16.99 0.50 30.01
C PRO A 12 16.50 1.44 28.89
N TYR A 13 17.21 2.52 28.56
CA TYR A 13 16.80 3.41 27.48
C TYR A 13 17.99 3.82 26.62
N ALA A 14 17.98 3.35 25.36
CA ALA A 14 18.84 3.86 24.31
C ALA A 14 18.26 5.21 23.83
N GLU A 15 18.96 6.30 24.12
CA GLU A 15 18.73 7.59 23.45
C GLU A 15 19.28 7.50 22.02
N SER A 16 18.44 7.05 21.08
CA SER A 16 18.66 7.33 19.66
C SER A 16 17.34 7.19 18.89
N PRO A 17 16.77 8.27 18.35
CA PRO A 17 15.61 8.20 17.46
C PRO A 17 15.95 7.65 16.06
N HIS A 18 17.17 7.14 15.84
CA HIS A 18 17.62 6.56 14.57
C HIS A 18 17.63 5.02 14.55
N ALA A 19 17.23 4.36 15.65
CA ALA A 19 17.25 2.90 15.77
C ALA A 19 15.90 2.21 15.42
N MET A 20 15.02 2.88 14.69
CA MET A 20 13.77 2.27 14.14
C MET A 20 13.88 2.00 12.64
N SER A 21 15.10 1.82 12.12
CA SER A 21 15.35 1.35 10.76
C SER A 21 16.11 0.03 10.81
N GLU A 22 15.57 -0.94 11.55
CA GLU A 22 15.81 -2.33 11.22
C GLU A 22 15.07 -2.56 9.90
N CYS A 23 15.78 -2.47 8.78
CA CYS A 23 15.28 -2.97 7.50
C CYS A 23 14.92 -4.44 7.71
N ILE A 24 13.63 -4.72 7.86
CA ILE A 24 13.11 -6.07 7.98
C ILE A 24 13.56 -6.82 6.72
N PRO A 25 14.24 -7.98 6.85
CA PRO A 25 14.66 -8.77 5.70
C PRO A 25 13.45 -9.06 4.81
N GLY A 26 13.50 -8.57 3.56
CA GLY A 26 12.42 -8.75 2.60
C GLY A 26 11.59 -7.50 2.28
N GLU A 27 11.80 -6.36 2.93
CA GLU A 27 11.11 -5.11 2.58
C GLU A 27 11.75 -4.41 1.38
N ARG A 28 10.96 -4.01 0.38
CA ARG A 28 11.43 -3.16 -0.73
C ARG A 28 11.31 -1.70 -0.31
N THR A 29 12.40 -0.96 -0.45
CA THR A 29 12.37 0.49 -0.23
C THR A 29 11.42 1.15 -1.22
N LEU A 30 10.56 2.05 -0.71
CA LEU A 30 9.57 2.80 -1.49
C LEU A 30 10.21 3.50 -2.70
N ASP A 31 11.40 4.07 -2.54
CA ASP A 31 12.16 4.71 -3.62
C ASP A 31 12.49 3.79 -4.79
N SER A 32 12.77 2.51 -4.54
CA SER A 32 13.07 1.55 -5.60
C SER A 32 11.83 1.26 -6.44
N VAL A 33 10.69 1.06 -5.78
CA VAL A 33 9.42 0.74 -6.44
C VAL A 33 8.90 1.93 -7.24
N MET A 34 9.03 3.16 -6.72
CA MET A 34 8.64 4.38 -7.44
C MET A 34 9.55 4.63 -8.65
N LYS A 35 10.84 4.28 -8.59
CA LYS A 35 11.76 4.40 -9.73
C LYS A 35 11.50 3.40 -10.85
N GLU A 36 11.04 2.19 -10.52
CA GLU A 36 10.65 1.19 -11.53
C GLU A 36 9.42 1.65 -12.35
N HIS A 37 8.57 2.49 -11.76
CA HIS A 37 7.31 2.96 -12.37
C HIS A 37 7.10 4.48 -12.13
N PRO A 38 7.93 5.34 -12.73
CA PRO A 38 7.91 6.77 -12.44
C PRO A 38 6.57 7.40 -12.82
N GLY A 39 5.88 7.98 -11.85
CA GLY A 39 4.60 8.68 -12.04
C GLY A 39 3.38 7.78 -12.23
N GLU A 40 3.53 6.46 -12.24
CA GLU A 40 2.39 5.54 -12.32
C GLU A 40 1.80 5.19 -10.95
N LEU A 41 2.62 5.23 -9.89
CA LEU A 41 2.25 4.79 -8.55
C LEU A 41 2.10 5.95 -7.57
N ILE A 42 1.16 5.84 -6.65
CA ILE A 42 0.89 6.78 -5.56
C ILE A 42 0.85 6.04 -4.23
N ASN A 43 1.23 6.74 -3.15
CA ASN A 43 1.11 6.22 -1.80
C ASN A 43 -0.36 6.08 -1.40
N THR A 44 -0.69 4.97 -0.75
CA THR A 44 -2.00 4.80 -0.10
C THR A 44 -1.96 5.38 1.31
N GLY A 45 -3.07 5.28 2.05
CA GLY A 45 -3.08 5.57 3.49
C GLY A 45 -2.29 4.56 4.34
N SER A 46 -1.87 3.43 3.76
CA SER A 46 -1.02 2.44 4.43
C SER A 46 0.44 2.60 4.00
N PRO A 47 1.41 2.53 4.94
CA PRO A 47 2.83 2.64 4.59
C PRO A 47 3.33 1.46 3.74
N ASN A 48 2.65 0.33 3.77
CA ASN A 48 3.10 -0.91 3.13
C ASN A 48 2.56 -1.11 1.71
N PHE A 49 1.66 -0.23 1.26
CA PHE A 49 0.97 -0.36 -0.03
C PHE A 49 1.03 0.92 -0.85
N VAL A 50 1.36 0.76 -2.11
CA VAL A 50 1.25 1.78 -3.15
C VAL A 50 0.36 1.25 -4.26
N CYS A 51 -0.33 2.12 -4.99
CA CYS A 51 -1.23 1.70 -6.06
C CYS A 51 -1.09 2.59 -7.29
N THR A 52 -1.65 2.14 -8.41
CA THR A 52 -1.68 2.95 -9.64
C THR A 52 -2.50 4.22 -9.45
N VAL A 53 -1.99 5.35 -9.94
CA VAL A 53 -2.73 6.62 -9.98
C VAL A 53 -4.00 6.44 -10.82
N LEU A 54 -5.15 6.76 -10.24
CA LEU A 54 -6.43 6.78 -10.96
C LEU A 54 -6.65 8.15 -11.64
N PRO A 55 -7.31 8.20 -12.82
CA PRO A 55 -7.77 9.46 -13.39
C PRO A 55 -8.69 10.20 -12.42
N THR A 56 -8.59 11.53 -12.36
CA THR A 56 -9.43 12.38 -11.51
C THR A 56 -10.91 12.34 -11.89
N HIS A 57 -11.20 12.19 -13.18
CA HIS A 57 -12.54 11.97 -13.70
C HIS A 57 -12.49 10.91 -14.80
N TRP A 58 -13.37 9.93 -14.72
CA TRP A 58 -13.45 8.86 -15.70
C TRP A 58 -14.88 8.51 -16.06
N ARG A 59 -15.08 8.08 -17.30
CA ARG A 59 -16.39 7.63 -17.77
C ARG A 59 -16.75 6.31 -17.10
N SER A 60 -17.98 6.20 -16.59
CA SER A 60 -18.48 4.95 -16.01
C SER A 60 -18.43 3.78 -17.01
N ASN A 61 -18.13 2.59 -16.49
CA ASN A 61 -17.97 1.31 -17.19
C ASN A 61 -16.97 1.35 -18.37
N LYS A 62 -16.09 2.36 -18.41
CA LYS A 62 -15.00 2.44 -19.39
C LYS A 62 -13.72 1.86 -18.78
N THR A 63 -13.00 1.06 -19.56
CA THR A 63 -11.65 0.57 -19.23
C THR A 63 -10.74 1.73 -18.84
N LEU A 64 -9.98 1.57 -17.76
CA LEU A 64 -8.99 2.56 -17.32
C LEU A 64 -7.87 2.73 -18.36
N PRO A 65 -7.26 3.92 -18.47
CA PRO A 65 -6.19 4.15 -19.45
C PRO A 65 -4.93 3.34 -19.12
N ILE A 66 -4.73 3.04 -17.84
CA ILE A 66 -3.62 2.25 -17.31
C ILE A 66 -4.22 1.13 -16.47
N THR A 67 -3.61 -0.05 -16.53
CA THR A 67 -4.04 -1.17 -15.67
C THR A 67 -3.79 -0.85 -14.21
N PHE A 68 -4.82 -0.94 -13.38
CA PHE A 68 -4.68 -0.71 -11.95
C PHE A 68 -3.89 -1.83 -11.28
N LYS A 69 -2.88 -1.46 -10.50
CA LYS A 69 -2.01 -2.35 -9.73
C LYS A 69 -2.02 -1.93 -8.26
N VAL A 70 -1.97 -2.90 -7.37
CA VAL A 70 -1.62 -2.68 -5.95
C VAL A 70 -0.30 -3.38 -5.70
N VAL A 71 0.68 -2.66 -5.17
CA VAL A 71 2.02 -3.15 -4.89
C VAL A 71 2.26 -3.12 -3.39
N CYS A 72 2.76 -4.23 -2.85
CA CYS A 72 3.20 -4.30 -1.46
C CYS A 72 4.71 -4.08 -1.37
N LEU A 73 5.13 -3.26 -0.40
CA LEU A 73 6.53 -3.03 -0.07
C LEU A 73 7.08 -4.14 0.83
N GLY A 74 6.28 -4.59 1.78
CA GLY A 74 6.58 -5.74 2.64
C GLY A 74 6.33 -7.10 1.97
N GLU A 75 6.26 -8.14 2.79
CA GLU A 75 5.97 -9.50 2.35
C GLU A 75 4.47 -9.84 2.44
N VAL A 76 3.90 -10.29 1.33
CA VAL A 76 2.54 -10.83 1.27
C VAL A 76 2.57 -12.11 0.45
N LYS A 77 1.98 -13.17 0.98
CA LYS A 77 1.93 -14.48 0.33
C LYS A 77 1.25 -14.39 -1.04
N ASP A 78 1.85 -15.03 -2.04
CA ASP A 78 1.24 -15.18 -3.35
C ASP A 78 -0.10 -15.91 -3.28
N GLY A 79 -1.06 -15.48 -4.10
CA GLY A 79 -2.44 -15.95 -4.06
C GLY A 79 -3.31 -15.25 -3.01
N THR A 80 -2.77 -14.32 -2.22
CA THR A 80 -3.58 -13.47 -1.35
C THR A 80 -4.60 -12.68 -2.18
N LYS A 81 -5.88 -12.82 -1.87
CA LYS A 81 -6.96 -12.10 -2.54
C LYS A 81 -6.89 -10.61 -2.18
N VAL A 82 -6.93 -9.76 -3.20
CA VAL A 82 -7.02 -8.29 -3.06
C VAL A 82 -8.32 -7.84 -3.72
N SER A 83 -9.15 -7.12 -2.98
CA SER A 83 -10.42 -6.57 -3.47
C SER A 83 -10.45 -5.07 -3.33
N ILE A 84 -11.01 -4.39 -4.33
CA ILE A 84 -11.24 -2.94 -4.33
C ILE A 84 -12.72 -2.67 -4.07
N THR A 85 -12.98 -1.70 -3.21
CA THR A 85 -14.30 -1.09 -3.03
C THR A 85 -14.19 0.40 -3.30
N ALA A 86 -15.30 1.04 -3.65
CA ALA A 86 -15.38 2.48 -3.79
C ALA A 86 -16.70 2.95 -3.21
N GLY A 87 -16.67 4.11 -2.57
CA GLY A 87 -17.84 4.76 -2.04
C GLY A 87 -17.53 6.16 -1.54
N ASN A 88 -18.57 6.95 -1.41
CA ASN A 88 -18.59 8.29 -0.84
C ASN A 88 -19.92 8.49 -0.09
N ASP A 89 -20.19 9.72 0.35
CA ASP A 89 -21.40 10.03 1.14
C ASP A 89 -22.71 9.86 0.33
N GLU A 90 -22.67 10.06 -0.99
CA GLU A 90 -23.85 9.86 -1.86
C GLU A 90 -24.06 8.39 -2.22
N ASN A 91 -22.99 7.64 -2.43
CA ASN A 91 -23.00 6.25 -2.85
C ASN A 91 -22.01 5.44 -2.01
N PHE A 92 -22.48 4.91 -0.89
CA PHE A 92 -21.65 4.19 0.09
C PHE A 92 -20.92 2.98 -0.49
N CYS A 93 -21.52 2.28 -1.47
CA CYS A 93 -20.91 1.13 -2.10
C CYS A 93 -21.24 1.12 -3.59
N SER A 94 -20.33 1.69 -4.38
CA SER A 94 -20.46 1.78 -5.82
C SER A 94 -20.22 0.42 -6.48
N GLU A 95 -20.95 0.15 -7.56
CA GLU A 95 -20.74 -1.04 -8.38
C GLU A 95 -19.40 -0.96 -9.11
N ILE A 96 -18.57 -2.00 -8.97
CA ILE A 96 -17.26 -2.13 -9.61
C ILE A 96 -17.14 -3.51 -10.27
N ARG A 97 -16.67 -3.53 -11.51
CA ARG A 97 -16.37 -4.75 -12.26
C ARG A 97 -14.89 -5.09 -12.17
N ASN A 98 -14.59 -6.39 -12.13
CA ASN A 98 -13.23 -6.92 -12.04
C ASN A 98 -12.44 -6.35 -10.84
N HIS A 99 -13.14 -6.12 -9.72
CA HIS A 99 -12.59 -5.52 -8.50
C HIS A 99 -11.76 -6.49 -7.66
N VAL A 100 -11.53 -7.72 -8.12
CA VAL A 100 -10.74 -8.74 -7.43
C VAL A 100 -9.51 -9.07 -8.26
N ALA A 101 -8.36 -9.09 -7.60
CA ALA A 101 -7.10 -9.60 -8.11
C ALA A 101 -6.41 -10.46 -7.05
N TYR A 102 -5.32 -11.10 -7.43
CA TYR A 102 -4.52 -11.94 -6.54
C TYR A 102 -3.10 -11.42 -6.51
N MET A 103 -2.52 -11.37 -5.31
CA MET A 103 -1.14 -10.98 -5.10
C MET A 103 -0.21 -11.99 -5.76
N LYS A 104 0.74 -11.52 -6.56
CA LYS A 104 1.82 -12.34 -7.12
C LYS A 104 3.10 -11.52 -7.18
N ASN A 105 4.19 -12.02 -6.61
CA ASN A 105 5.45 -11.28 -6.51
C ASN A 105 5.22 -9.86 -5.94
N ARG A 106 4.38 -9.76 -4.90
CA ARG A 106 3.99 -8.49 -4.24
C ARG A 106 3.24 -7.49 -5.11
N VAL A 107 2.72 -7.92 -6.27
CA VAL A 107 1.86 -7.09 -7.12
C VAL A 107 0.52 -7.79 -7.36
N ALA A 108 -0.58 -7.12 -7.09
CA ALA A 108 -1.91 -7.52 -7.51
C ALA A 108 -2.33 -6.67 -8.71
N LYS A 109 -2.46 -7.30 -9.88
CA LYS A 109 -2.83 -6.63 -11.14
C LYS A 109 -4.30 -6.88 -11.45
N PHE A 110 -5.09 -5.81 -11.53
CA PHE A 110 -6.52 -5.91 -11.79
C PHE A 110 -6.77 -5.92 -13.29
N ASN A 111 -7.30 -7.03 -13.80
CA ASN A 111 -7.58 -7.17 -15.22
C ASN A 111 -8.84 -6.38 -15.57
N ASP A 112 -8.66 -5.25 -16.26
CA ASP A 112 -9.77 -4.41 -16.74
C ASP A 112 -10.73 -3.98 -15.61
N LEU A 113 -10.17 -3.43 -14.52
CA LEU A 113 -10.95 -2.80 -13.44
C LEU A 113 -11.83 -1.68 -14.00
N ARG A 114 -13.12 -1.65 -13.63
CA ARG A 114 -14.05 -0.59 -14.06
C ARG A 114 -14.97 -0.13 -12.94
N PHE A 115 -15.12 1.17 -12.81
CA PHE A 115 -16.12 1.81 -11.96
C PHE A 115 -17.43 1.94 -12.75
N VAL A 116 -18.51 1.29 -12.30
CA VAL A 116 -19.83 1.32 -12.97
C VAL A 116 -20.73 2.35 -12.33
N GLY A 117 -20.79 2.38 -10.99
CA GLY A 117 -21.54 3.40 -10.26
C GLY A 117 -20.93 4.80 -10.43
N ARG A 118 -21.76 5.83 -10.31
CA ARG A 118 -21.38 7.24 -10.38
C ARG A 118 -21.12 7.79 -8.98
N SER A 119 -20.16 8.72 -8.85
CA SER A 119 -19.83 9.40 -7.60
C SER A 119 -20.84 10.49 -7.23
N GLY A 120 -21.47 11.12 -8.22
CA GLY A 120 -22.32 12.29 -8.00
C GLY A 120 -21.96 13.42 -8.93
N ARG A 121 -22.43 14.63 -8.64
CA ARG A 121 -22.00 15.86 -9.33
C ARG A 121 -20.96 16.57 -8.46
N GLY A 122 -19.71 16.63 -8.93
CA GLY A 122 -18.64 17.36 -8.25
C GLY A 122 -17.81 16.53 -7.26
N GLU A 123 -18.09 15.23 -7.19
CA GLU A 123 -17.39 14.21 -6.40
C GLU A 123 -16.46 13.34 -7.25
#